data_AF-A0A7J3BC58-F1
#
_entry.id   AF-A0A7J3BC58-F1
#
_cell.length_a   1.000
_cell.length_b   1.000
_cell.length_c   1.000
_cell.angle_alpha   90.00
_cell.angle_beta   90.00
_cell.angle_gamma   90.00
#
_symmetry.space_group_name_H-M   'P 1'
#
loop_
_entity.id
_entity.type
_entity.pdbx_description
1 polymer ?
#
loop_
_entity_poly.entity_id
_entity_poly.type
_entity_poly.pdbx_seq_one_letter_code
_entity_poly.pdbx_strand_id
1 'polypeptide(L)'
;MRPPCEIVYKRLLPILRALVAQQLVELGWTQEQIAKRLGITQAAVSNYLGILKRSEGQELLSTPKVLESAKRIASKIDESGLTIEGQISEVCDLCISLRCGGVTCQVHRAEVPELSAYGCQICYEIFTKSKTEVDMRTRILADVRDAISKLEGSSDFVEMMPQVMVNLAYALPQAKTASDVAAIPGRIAKIHGRPKALMHPEFGASSHLAAILLAAMSVNPGTRSCINVKYDVRVANAIEQLNFSKAELEVSSAEISDISALYKRAKETFSALQTVPDVMIDKGRIGIESITYVFGSTPMEVVEKVLKLTELAVKV
;
A
#
# COMPACT_ATOMS: atom_id res chain seq x y z
N MET A 1 -15.12 -23.36 7.00
CA MET A 1 -13.89 -22.95 6.28
C MET A 1 -12.72 -23.66 6.95
N ARG A 2 -11.74 -24.22 6.21
CA ARG A 2 -10.60 -25.01 6.78
C ARG A 2 -9.26 -24.58 6.16
N PRO A 3 -8.79 -23.32 6.37
CA PRO A 3 -7.56 -22.82 5.76
C PRO A 3 -6.29 -23.42 6.42
N PRO A 4 -5.15 -23.44 5.71
CA PRO A 4 -3.87 -23.88 6.29
C PRO A 4 -3.44 -23.04 7.51
N CYS A 5 -3.94 -21.81 7.65
CA CYS A 5 -3.68 -20.95 8.80
C CYS A 5 -4.17 -21.55 10.14
N GLU A 6 -5.16 -22.45 10.11
CA GLU A 6 -5.56 -23.17 11.32
C GLU A 6 -4.45 -24.12 11.81
N ILE A 7 -3.77 -24.83 10.90
CA ILE A 7 -2.62 -25.68 11.22
C ILE A 7 -1.49 -24.82 11.79
N VAL A 8 -1.27 -23.64 11.19
CA VAL A 8 -0.25 -22.71 11.64
C VAL A 8 -0.53 -22.27 13.09
N TYR A 9 -1.75 -21.84 13.37
CA TYR A 9 -2.13 -21.38 14.70
C TYR A 9 -2.14 -22.51 15.75
N LYS A 10 -2.74 -23.67 15.42
CA LYS A 10 -2.93 -24.78 16.37
C LYS A 10 -1.64 -25.58 16.61
N ARG A 11 -0.75 -25.68 15.61
CA ARG A 11 0.43 -26.57 15.66
C ARG A 11 1.75 -25.82 15.49
N LEU A 12 1.95 -25.13 14.37
CA LEU A 12 3.26 -24.52 14.04
C LEU A 12 3.68 -23.46 15.07
N LEU A 13 2.82 -22.49 15.39
CA LEU A 13 3.18 -21.37 16.27
C LEU A 13 3.49 -21.84 17.71
N PRO A 14 2.70 -22.72 18.35
CA PRO A 14 3.07 -23.28 19.65
C PRO A 14 4.41 -24.01 19.64
N ILE A 15 4.65 -24.84 18.62
CA ILE A 15 5.90 -25.61 18.48
C ILE A 15 7.09 -24.67 18.27
N LEU A 16 6.97 -23.70 17.36
CA LEU A 16 8.04 -22.75 17.09
C LEU A 16 8.38 -21.91 18.32
N ARG A 17 7.37 -21.43 19.05
CA ARG A 17 7.58 -20.70 20.31
C ARG A 17 8.27 -21.56 21.37
N ALA A 18 7.89 -22.83 21.48
CA ALA A 18 8.53 -23.76 22.40
C ALA A 18 10.00 -24.01 22.05
N LEU A 19 10.31 -24.22 20.76
CA LEU A 19 11.68 -24.39 20.29
C LEU A 19 12.51 -23.13 20.49
N VAL A 20 11.98 -21.94 20.18
CA VAL A 20 12.67 -20.67 20.43
C VAL A 20 12.92 -20.47 21.93
N ALA A 21 11.93 -20.74 22.78
CA ALA A 21 12.09 -20.65 24.24
C ALA A 21 13.16 -21.63 24.74
N GLN A 22 13.18 -22.87 24.24
CA GLN A 22 14.22 -23.85 24.59
C GLN A 22 15.61 -23.37 24.19
N GLN A 23 15.78 -22.86 22.97
CA GLN A 23 17.06 -22.33 22.51
C GLN A 23 17.52 -21.14 23.36
N LEU A 24 16.61 -20.25 23.76
CA LEU A 24 16.96 -19.13 24.64
C LEU A 24 17.35 -19.59 26.06
N VAL A 25 16.70 -20.63 26.59
CA VAL A 25 17.10 -21.25 27.87
C VAL A 25 18.50 -21.85 27.77
N GLU A 26 18.81 -22.53 26.65
CA GLU A 26 20.15 -23.07 26.38
C GLU A 26 21.23 -21.97 26.29
N LEU A 27 20.84 -20.76 25.85
CA LEU A 27 21.68 -19.55 25.84
C LEU A 27 21.72 -18.83 27.21
N GLY A 28 21.09 -19.37 28.25
CA GLY A 28 21.17 -18.85 29.61
C GLY A 28 20.08 -17.84 30.00
N TRP A 29 19.05 -17.63 29.16
CA TRP A 29 17.95 -16.73 29.49
C TRP A 29 17.01 -17.33 30.55
N THR A 30 16.53 -16.50 31.47
CA THR A 30 15.49 -16.90 32.43
C THR A 30 14.11 -16.91 31.77
N GLN A 31 13.17 -17.69 32.32
CA GLN A 31 11.81 -17.74 31.79
C GLN A 31 11.10 -16.37 31.83
N GLU A 32 11.45 -15.51 32.81
CA GLU A 32 10.91 -14.16 32.91
C GLU A 32 11.44 -13.25 31.80
N GLN A 33 12.74 -13.32 31.48
CA GLN A 33 13.33 -12.59 30.35
C GLN A 33 12.70 -13.03 29.02
N ILE A 34 12.52 -14.34 28.83
CA ILE A 34 11.88 -14.91 27.64
C ILE A 34 10.42 -14.44 27.52
N ALA A 35 9.66 -14.49 28.62
CA ALA A 35 8.27 -14.06 28.66
C ALA A 35 8.12 -12.59 28.24
N LYS A 36 8.94 -11.71 28.85
CA LYS A 36 8.99 -10.29 28.50
C LYS A 36 9.36 -10.08 27.03
N ARG A 37 10.32 -10.84 26.52
CA ARG A 37 10.82 -10.69 25.15
C ARG A 37 9.83 -11.17 24.09
N LEU A 38 9.14 -12.27 24.34
CA LEU A 38 8.17 -12.86 23.42
C LEU A 38 6.75 -12.27 23.59
N GLY A 39 6.55 -11.35 24.55
CA GLY A 39 5.26 -10.72 24.81
C GLY A 39 4.21 -11.70 25.35
N ILE A 40 4.62 -12.68 26.15
CA ILE A 40 3.77 -13.72 26.74
C ILE A 40 3.99 -13.81 28.25
N THR A 41 3.19 -14.61 28.95
CA THR A 41 3.37 -14.83 30.39
C THR A 41 4.48 -15.85 30.68
N GLN A 42 5.12 -15.74 31.84
CA GLN A 42 6.12 -16.73 32.29
C GLN A 42 5.51 -18.14 32.42
N ALA A 43 4.23 -18.23 32.82
CA ALA A 43 3.48 -19.48 32.80
C ALA A 43 3.33 -20.07 31.38
N ALA A 44 3.15 -19.24 30.35
CA ALA A 44 3.09 -19.68 28.96
C ALA A 44 4.45 -20.24 28.50
N VAL A 45 5.57 -19.61 28.89
CA VAL A 45 6.92 -20.13 28.63
C VAL A 45 7.10 -21.52 29.26
N SER A 46 6.72 -21.67 30.54
CA SER A 46 6.79 -22.98 31.21
C SER A 46 5.92 -24.04 30.53
N ASN A 47 4.72 -23.67 30.06
CA ASN A 47 3.85 -24.58 29.33
C ASN A 47 4.48 -25.01 27.99
N TYR A 48 5.03 -24.05 27.24
CA TYR A 48 5.72 -24.32 25.97
C TYR A 48 6.89 -25.28 26.11
N LEU A 49 7.74 -25.12 27.13
CA LEU A 49 8.82 -26.09 27.40
C LEU A 49 8.28 -27.49 27.71
N GLY A 50 7.07 -27.60 28.23
CA GLY A 50 6.36 -28.87 28.42
C GLY A 50 5.82 -29.49 27.12
N ILE A 51 5.50 -28.69 26.09
CA ILE A 51 5.00 -29.18 24.79
C ILE A 51 6.03 -30.07 24.11
N LEU A 52 7.32 -29.72 24.19
CA LEU A 52 8.41 -30.47 23.55
C LEU A 52 8.57 -31.91 24.04
N LYS A 53 7.96 -32.25 25.19
CA LYS A 53 7.98 -33.59 25.78
C LYS A 53 6.76 -34.44 25.38
N ARG A 54 5.78 -33.87 24.68
CA ARG A 54 4.55 -34.55 24.25
C ARG A 54 4.72 -35.10 22.83
N SER A 55 3.98 -36.17 22.51
CA SER A 55 3.99 -36.81 21.18
C SER A 55 3.24 -36.00 20.10
N GLU A 56 2.47 -34.98 20.49
CA GLU A 56 1.63 -34.21 19.57
C GLU A 56 2.47 -33.22 18.73
N GLY A 57 2.35 -33.30 17.40
CA GLY A 57 3.06 -32.39 16.48
C GLY A 57 4.50 -32.79 16.17
N GLN A 58 4.88 -34.06 16.40
CA GLN A 58 6.24 -34.57 16.20
C GLN A 58 6.77 -34.35 14.77
N GLU A 59 5.91 -34.40 13.76
CA GLU A 59 6.27 -34.11 12.36
C GLU A 59 6.86 -32.70 12.18
N LEU A 60 6.23 -31.70 12.81
CA LEU A 60 6.70 -30.31 12.81
C LEU A 60 7.95 -30.11 13.68
N LEU A 61 7.97 -30.74 14.86
CA LEU A 61 9.11 -30.70 15.79
C LEU A 61 10.40 -31.26 15.17
N SER A 62 10.26 -32.28 14.31
CA SER A 62 11.39 -32.98 13.69
C SER A 62 11.78 -32.38 12.34
N THR A 63 11.05 -31.37 11.85
CA THR A 63 11.31 -30.76 10.56
C THR A 63 12.57 -29.88 10.64
N PRO A 64 13.64 -30.16 9.87
CA PRO A 64 14.91 -29.43 9.95
C PRO A 64 14.76 -27.92 9.78
N LYS A 65 13.89 -27.51 8.85
CA LYS A 65 13.62 -26.10 8.57
C LYS A 65 12.98 -25.35 9.75
N VAL A 66 12.15 -26.04 10.55
CA VAL A 66 11.53 -25.44 11.75
C VAL A 66 12.58 -25.27 12.85
N LEU A 67 13.42 -26.28 13.06
CA LEU A 67 14.51 -26.25 14.03
C LEU A 67 15.55 -25.16 13.70
N GLU A 68 15.93 -25.05 12.43
CA GLU A 68 16.86 -24.03 11.95
C GLU A 68 16.29 -22.62 12.14
N SER A 69 15.02 -22.40 11.80
CA SER A 69 14.36 -21.12 12.04
C SER A 69 14.27 -20.79 13.53
N ALA A 70 13.97 -21.75 14.40
CA ALA A 70 13.94 -21.52 15.84
C ALA A 70 15.31 -21.08 16.38
N LYS A 71 16.39 -21.77 15.96
CA LYS A 71 17.78 -21.39 16.27
C LYS A 71 18.11 -19.98 15.78
N ARG A 72 17.77 -19.67 14.53
CA ARG A 72 18.03 -18.35 13.92
C ARG A 72 17.30 -17.24 14.67
N ILE A 73 16.03 -17.43 15.02
CA ILE A 73 15.25 -16.46 15.79
C ILE A 73 15.87 -16.25 17.17
N ALA A 74 16.18 -17.33 17.90
CA ALA A 74 16.78 -17.25 19.23
C ALA A 74 18.14 -16.53 19.21
N SER A 75 19.02 -16.89 18.27
CA SER A 75 20.34 -16.27 18.13
C SER A 75 20.23 -14.78 17.81
N LYS A 76 19.33 -14.38 16.90
CA LYS A 76 19.09 -12.96 16.58
C LYS A 76 18.49 -12.18 17.75
N ILE A 77 17.66 -12.83 18.57
CA ILE A 77 17.12 -12.23 19.80
C ILE A 77 18.25 -11.93 20.79
N ASP A 78 19.18 -12.87 20.96
CA ASP A 78 20.31 -12.79 21.87
C ASP A 78 21.35 -11.74 21.44
N GLU A 79 21.80 -11.80 20.17
CA GLU A 79 22.91 -10.98 19.66
C GLU A 79 22.53 -9.52 19.39
N SER A 80 21.40 -9.30 18.71
CA SER A 80 21.09 -8.01 18.07
C SER A 80 19.77 -7.39 18.53
N GLY A 81 19.04 -8.08 19.41
CA GLY A 81 17.74 -7.61 19.85
C GLY A 81 16.72 -7.55 18.71
N LEU A 82 16.56 -8.64 17.94
CA LEU A 82 15.57 -8.78 16.84
C LEU A 82 14.25 -8.03 17.05
N THR A 83 13.97 -7.03 16.21
CA THR A 83 12.75 -6.20 16.32
C THR A 83 11.48 -7.04 16.13
N ILE A 84 10.33 -6.49 16.54
CA ILE A 84 9.03 -7.14 16.31
C ILE A 84 8.82 -7.38 14.81
N GLU A 85 9.18 -6.41 13.97
CA GLU A 85 9.13 -6.55 12.50
C GLU A 85 10.00 -7.70 12.00
N GLY A 86 11.23 -7.82 12.52
CA GLY A 86 12.13 -8.92 12.19
C GLY A 86 11.59 -10.29 12.62
N GLN A 87 10.99 -10.38 13.81
CA GLN A 87 10.31 -11.60 14.27
C GLN A 87 9.15 -11.99 13.37
N ILE A 88 8.31 -11.01 12.97
CA ILE A 88 7.19 -11.22 12.06
C ILE A 88 7.70 -11.76 10.72
N SER A 89 8.74 -11.15 10.14
CA SER A 89 9.32 -11.59 8.87
C SER A 89 9.78 -13.05 8.94
N GLU A 90 10.59 -13.40 9.94
CA GLU A 90 11.13 -14.75 10.11
C GLU A 90 10.05 -15.82 10.23
N VAL A 91 9.02 -15.55 11.03
CA VAL A 91 7.90 -16.47 11.25
C VAL A 91 7.04 -16.59 9.99
N CYS A 92 6.74 -15.48 9.32
CA CYS A 92 5.92 -15.46 8.11
C CYS A 92 6.62 -16.14 6.93
N ASP A 93 7.92 -15.95 6.75
CA ASP A 93 8.71 -16.58 5.69
C ASP A 93 8.76 -18.10 5.87
N LEU A 94 9.01 -18.56 7.10
CA LEU A 94 8.91 -19.98 7.44
C LEU A 94 7.50 -20.51 7.13
N CYS A 95 6.46 -19.82 7.60
CA CYS A 95 5.07 -20.21 7.42
C CYS A 95 4.67 -20.33 5.94
N ILE A 96 5.07 -19.39 5.08
CA ILE A 96 4.86 -19.47 3.63
C ILE A 96 5.57 -20.71 3.07
N SER A 97 6.84 -20.91 3.41
CA SER A 97 7.59 -22.05 2.89
C SER A 97 7.00 -23.40 3.32
N LEU A 98 6.51 -23.55 4.54
CA LEU A 98 5.94 -24.82 5.00
C LEU A 98 4.58 -25.12 4.35
N ARG A 99 3.85 -24.08 3.93
CA ARG A 99 2.57 -24.20 3.20
C ARG A 99 2.77 -24.57 1.72
N CYS A 100 3.89 -24.19 1.13
CA CYS A 100 4.26 -24.52 -0.25
C CYS A 100 4.99 -25.86 -0.33
N GLY A 101 4.25 -26.96 -0.13
CA GLY A 101 4.79 -28.33 -0.26
C GLY A 101 5.60 -28.85 0.94
N GLY A 102 5.73 -28.06 2.01
CA GLY A 102 6.36 -28.48 3.26
C GLY A 102 5.43 -29.24 4.21
N VAL A 103 5.90 -29.48 5.43
CA VAL A 103 5.20 -30.27 6.45
C VAL A 103 3.81 -29.71 6.81
N THR A 104 3.62 -28.38 6.82
CA THR A 104 2.29 -27.78 7.06
C THR A 104 1.30 -28.14 5.96
N CYS A 105 1.74 -28.22 4.70
CA CYS A 105 0.92 -28.68 3.59
C CYS A 105 0.51 -30.16 3.76
N GLN A 106 1.43 -31.00 4.22
CA GLN A 106 1.20 -32.43 4.46
C GLN A 106 0.19 -32.66 5.59
N VAL A 107 0.40 -32.00 6.73
CA VAL A 107 -0.52 -32.05 7.89
C VAL A 107 -1.90 -31.54 7.48
N HIS A 108 -1.97 -30.43 6.74
CA HIS A 108 -3.24 -29.86 6.30
C HIS A 108 -4.03 -30.82 5.41
N ARG A 109 -3.35 -31.53 4.49
CA ARG A 109 -3.96 -32.56 3.64
C ARG A 109 -4.41 -33.81 4.42
N ALA A 110 -3.71 -34.15 5.49
CA ALA A 110 -4.11 -35.24 6.38
C ALA A 110 -5.36 -34.89 7.20
N GLU A 111 -5.46 -33.64 7.70
CA GLU A 111 -6.64 -33.16 8.44
C GLU A 111 -7.84 -32.82 7.56
N VAL A 112 -7.61 -32.56 6.27
CA VAL A 112 -8.63 -32.23 5.28
C VAL A 112 -8.49 -33.16 4.07
N PRO A 113 -8.95 -34.43 4.17
CA PRO A 113 -8.77 -35.43 3.13
C PRO A 113 -9.32 -35.02 1.75
N GLU A 114 -10.31 -34.12 1.71
CA GLU A 114 -10.88 -33.59 0.47
C GLU A 114 -9.86 -32.81 -0.37
N LEU A 115 -8.77 -32.31 0.24
CA LEU A 115 -7.66 -31.66 -0.47
C LEU A 115 -6.71 -32.67 -1.16
N SER A 116 -6.69 -33.91 -0.68
CA SER A 116 -5.81 -34.96 -1.19
C SER A 116 -6.35 -35.61 -2.47
N ALA A 117 -7.66 -35.56 -2.69
CA ALA A 117 -8.32 -36.16 -3.86
C ALA A 117 -7.93 -35.52 -5.21
N TYR A 118 -7.44 -34.26 -5.21
CA TYR A 118 -7.23 -33.48 -6.43
C TYR A 118 -5.84 -32.81 -6.53
N GLY A 119 -4.85 -33.28 -5.77
CA GLY A 119 -3.48 -32.73 -5.84
C GLY A 119 -3.42 -31.23 -5.54
N CYS A 120 -3.89 -30.82 -4.35
CA CYS A 120 -4.04 -29.42 -3.94
C CYS A 120 -2.79 -28.53 -4.22
N GLN A 121 -2.97 -27.45 -4.99
CA GLN A 121 -1.95 -26.43 -5.29
C GLN A 121 -2.29 -25.02 -4.77
N ILE A 122 -3.37 -24.90 -3.98
CA ILE A 122 -3.97 -23.62 -3.58
C ILE A 122 -2.95 -22.66 -2.94
N CYS A 123 -2.06 -23.14 -2.08
CA CYS A 123 -1.05 -22.27 -1.47
C CYS A 123 -0.09 -21.68 -2.50
N TYR A 124 0.38 -22.48 -3.48
CA TYR A 124 1.23 -21.97 -4.56
C TYR A 124 0.51 -20.89 -5.37
N GLU A 125 -0.76 -21.12 -5.70
CA GLU A 125 -1.57 -20.13 -6.41
C GLU A 125 -1.77 -18.84 -5.61
N ILE A 126 -2.10 -18.94 -4.31
CA ILE A 126 -2.28 -17.79 -3.44
C ILE A 126 -1.01 -16.95 -3.42
N PHE A 127 0.15 -17.55 -3.13
CA PHE A 127 1.39 -16.77 -3.05
C PHE A 127 1.85 -16.21 -4.40
N THR A 128 1.54 -16.88 -5.50
CA THR A 128 1.85 -16.37 -6.85
C THR A 128 0.93 -15.20 -7.24
N LYS A 129 -0.37 -15.32 -6.99
CA LYS A 129 -1.36 -14.26 -7.23
C LYS A 129 -1.07 -13.04 -6.35
N SER A 130 -0.88 -13.26 -5.05
CA SER A 130 -0.54 -12.20 -4.09
C SER A 130 0.79 -11.53 -4.42
N LYS A 131 1.81 -12.27 -4.88
CA LYS A 131 3.07 -11.66 -5.32
C LYS A 131 2.85 -10.69 -6.48
N THR A 132 2.08 -11.08 -7.49
CA THR A 132 1.76 -10.20 -8.63
C THR A 132 1.09 -8.90 -8.17
N GLU A 133 0.14 -9.00 -7.24
CA GLU A 133 -0.57 -7.84 -6.69
C GLU A 133 0.38 -6.94 -5.86
N VAL A 134 1.18 -7.53 -4.97
CA VAL A 134 2.17 -6.81 -4.15
C VAL A 134 3.21 -6.12 -5.03
N ASP A 135 3.73 -6.80 -6.05
CA ASP A 135 4.69 -6.25 -7.00
C ASP A 135 4.09 -5.05 -7.74
N MET A 136 2.83 -5.14 -8.16
CA MET A 136 2.13 -4.04 -8.83
C MET A 136 1.94 -2.83 -7.91
N ARG A 137 1.50 -3.06 -6.67
CA ARG A 137 1.32 -1.99 -5.67
C ARG A 137 2.66 -1.34 -5.34
N THR A 138 3.72 -2.12 -5.19
CA THR A 138 5.08 -1.61 -4.93
C THR A 138 5.59 -0.74 -6.08
N ARG A 139 5.38 -1.16 -7.33
CA ARG A 139 5.72 -0.36 -8.52
C ARG A 139 4.97 0.97 -8.55
N ILE A 140 3.66 0.96 -8.31
CA ILE A 140 2.85 2.20 -8.25
C ILE A 140 3.40 3.17 -7.20
N LEU A 141 3.75 2.70 -6.00
CA LEU A 141 4.33 3.54 -4.96
C LEU A 141 5.70 4.11 -5.38
N ALA A 142 6.51 3.33 -6.10
CA ALA A 142 7.78 3.79 -6.66
C ALA A 142 7.56 4.86 -7.75
N ASP A 143 6.66 4.63 -8.70
CA ASP A 143 6.37 5.58 -9.78
C ASP A 143 5.89 6.93 -9.24
N VAL A 144 5.04 6.93 -8.20
CA VAL A 144 4.59 8.16 -7.52
C VAL A 144 5.76 8.84 -6.82
N ARG A 145 6.62 8.08 -6.13
CA ARG A 145 7.81 8.63 -5.44
C ARG A 145 8.76 9.30 -6.43
N ASP A 146 9.00 8.68 -7.58
CA ASP A 146 9.92 9.19 -8.60
C ASP A 146 9.36 10.47 -9.25
N ALA A 147 8.06 10.49 -9.56
CA ALA A 147 7.39 11.67 -10.09
C ALA A 147 7.40 12.84 -9.09
N ILE A 148 7.21 12.56 -7.80
CA ILE A 148 7.32 13.59 -6.75
C ILE A 148 8.74 14.10 -6.63
N SER A 149 9.74 13.23 -6.70
CA SER A 149 11.15 13.65 -6.63
C SER A 149 11.48 14.64 -7.75
N LYS A 150 10.91 14.45 -8.95
CA LYS A 150 11.00 15.42 -10.06
C LYS A 150 10.28 16.74 -9.74
N LEU A 151 9.08 16.68 -9.16
CA LEU A 151 8.32 17.85 -8.74
C LEU A 151 9.04 18.65 -7.64
N GLU A 152 9.60 17.99 -6.62
CA GLU A 152 10.41 18.59 -5.55
C GLU A 152 11.66 19.30 -6.06
N GLY A 153 12.19 18.86 -7.21
CA GLY A 153 13.32 19.49 -7.90
C GLY A 153 12.99 20.81 -8.59
N SER A 154 11.71 21.16 -8.78
CA SER A 154 11.28 22.40 -9.43
C SER A 154 10.88 23.45 -8.39
N SER A 155 11.72 24.49 -8.22
CA SER A 155 11.40 25.63 -7.34
C SER A 155 10.20 26.43 -7.83
N ASP A 156 10.03 26.52 -9.15
CA ASP A 156 9.02 27.37 -9.77
C ASP A 156 7.61 26.80 -9.61
N PHE A 157 7.50 25.49 -9.38
CA PHE A 157 6.23 24.80 -9.15
C PHE A 157 5.47 25.34 -7.92
N VAL A 158 6.17 25.99 -6.99
CA VAL A 158 5.57 26.65 -5.83
C VAL A 158 4.46 27.64 -6.20
N GLU A 159 4.55 28.31 -7.35
CA GLU A 159 3.53 29.25 -7.82
C GLU A 159 2.22 28.57 -8.26
N MET A 160 2.29 27.27 -8.55
CA MET A 160 1.15 26.43 -8.92
C MET A 160 0.49 25.76 -7.71
N MET A 161 1.03 25.92 -6.50
CA MET A 161 0.52 25.24 -5.31
C MET A 161 -0.71 25.97 -4.73
N PRO A 162 -1.86 25.28 -4.56
CA PRO A 162 -3.04 25.84 -3.92
C PRO A 162 -2.90 25.83 -2.39
N GLN A 163 -3.75 26.58 -1.69
CA GLN A 163 -3.85 26.59 -0.22
C GLN A 163 -4.23 25.23 0.34
N VAL A 164 -5.08 24.47 -0.38
CA VAL A 164 -5.42 23.08 -0.02
C VAL A 164 -4.27 22.09 -0.27
N MET A 165 -3.09 22.57 -0.67
CA MET A 165 -1.89 21.80 -1.01
C MET A 165 -2.08 20.90 -2.24
N VAL A 166 -0.95 20.49 -2.82
CA VAL A 166 -0.91 19.62 -4.01
C VAL A 166 -0.93 18.17 -3.58
N ASN A 167 -1.67 17.32 -4.26
CA ASN A 167 -1.55 15.87 -4.13
C ASN A 167 -1.47 15.23 -5.52
N LEU A 168 -0.72 14.14 -5.61
CA LEU A 168 -0.55 13.35 -6.83
C LEU A 168 -1.10 11.96 -6.55
N ALA A 169 -2.06 11.51 -7.36
CA ALA A 169 -2.70 10.21 -7.24
C ALA A 169 -2.36 9.32 -8.43
N TYR A 170 -2.14 8.03 -8.16
CA TYR A 170 -1.93 7.00 -9.19
C TYR A 170 -2.68 5.72 -8.87
N ALA A 171 -3.45 5.23 -9.83
CA ALA A 171 -4.37 4.13 -9.66
C ALA A 171 -3.88 2.81 -10.28
N LEU A 172 -4.28 1.70 -9.65
CA LEU A 172 -4.18 0.37 -10.25
C LEU A 172 -4.98 0.31 -11.57
N PRO A 173 -4.59 -0.51 -12.56
CA PRO A 173 -5.28 -0.62 -13.86
C PRO A 173 -6.78 -0.92 -13.82
N GLN A 174 -7.30 -1.45 -12.70
CA GLN A 174 -8.72 -1.76 -12.50
C GLN A 174 -9.21 -1.23 -11.14
N ALA A 175 -8.68 -0.10 -10.71
CA ALA A 175 -9.05 0.52 -9.44
C ALA A 175 -10.56 0.75 -9.35
N LYS A 176 -11.15 0.35 -8.22
CA LYS A 176 -12.60 0.51 -7.96
C LYS A 176 -12.87 1.42 -6.79
N THR A 177 -11.96 1.45 -5.84
CA THR A 177 -12.10 2.19 -4.58
C THR A 177 -10.89 3.08 -4.33
N ALA A 178 -11.02 4.01 -3.38
CA ALA A 178 -9.89 4.84 -2.96
C ALA A 178 -8.70 4.00 -2.46
N SER A 179 -8.95 2.81 -1.90
CA SER A 179 -7.91 1.86 -1.47
C SER A 179 -7.08 1.30 -2.63
N ASP A 180 -7.53 1.45 -3.87
CA ASP A 180 -6.80 1.03 -5.08
C ASP A 180 -5.98 2.17 -5.71
N VAL A 181 -5.98 3.35 -5.08
CA VAL A 181 -5.31 4.56 -5.53
C VAL A 181 -4.24 4.96 -4.52
N ALA A 182 -3.00 5.08 -4.99
CA ALA A 182 -1.90 5.63 -4.22
C ALA A 182 -1.91 7.15 -4.28
N ALA A 183 -1.64 7.81 -3.15
CA ALA A 183 -1.46 9.26 -3.07
C ALA A 183 -0.54 9.61 -1.89
N ILE A 184 -0.32 10.89 -1.61
CA ILE A 184 0.51 11.35 -0.49
C ILE A 184 -0.34 11.67 0.74
N PRO A 185 -0.17 10.94 1.86
CA PRO A 185 -0.74 11.34 3.14
C PRO A 185 -0.17 12.71 3.54
N GLY A 186 -1.03 13.62 4.01
CA GLY A 186 -0.62 14.98 4.35
C GLY A 186 -0.32 15.90 3.15
N ARG A 187 -0.37 15.37 1.90
CA ARG A 187 -0.15 16.12 0.65
C ARG A 187 1.28 16.68 0.52
N ILE A 188 1.52 17.47 -0.53
CA ILE A 188 2.78 18.15 -0.85
C ILE A 188 2.62 19.61 -0.42
N ALA A 189 3.43 20.04 0.54
CA ALA A 189 3.38 21.36 1.16
C ALA A 189 4.50 22.27 0.65
N LYS A 190 4.32 23.59 0.76
CA LYS A 190 5.37 24.59 0.50
C LYS A 190 6.24 24.74 1.75
N ILE A 191 7.49 24.27 1.69
CA ILE A 191 8.45 24.34 2.80
C ILE A 191 9.70 25.06 2.31
N HIS A 192 10.09 26.14 2.99
CA HIS A 192 11.24 26.98 2.63
C HIS A 192 11.30 27.36 1.14
N GLY A 193 10.14 27.69 0.55
CA GLY A 193 10.05 28.10 -0.85
C GLY A 193 10.24 26.95 -1.85
N ARG A 194 10.02 25.69 -1.44
CA ARG A 194 10.05 24.52 -2.31
C ARG A 194 8.86 23.59 -2.05
N PRO A 195 8.41 22.83 -3.05
CA PRO A 195 7.44 21.77 -2.83
C PRO A 195 8.12 20.62 -2.07
N LYS A 196 7.46 20.10 -1.04
CA LYS A 196 7.96 18.99 -0.23
C LYS A 196 6.84 18.05 0.18
N ALA A 197 7.00 16.77 -0.12
CA ALA A 197 6.20 15.69 0.47
C ALA A 197 6.79 15.31 1.83
N LEU A 198 5.96 15.37 2.87
CA LEU A 198 6.38 15.04 4.24
C LEU A 198 6.34 13.54 4.55
N MET A 199 5.58 12.78 3.75
CA MET A 199 5.35 11.35 3.94
C MET A 199 5.55 10.61 2.61
N HIS A 200 5.78 9.30 2.70
CA HIS A 200 5.84 8.44 1.53
C HIS A 200 4.45 8.21 0.93
N PRO A 201 4.36 7.90 -0.38
CA PRO A 201 3.09 7.52 -0.99
C PRO A 201 2.49 6.28 -0.33
N GLU A 202 1.17 6.28 -0.16
CA GLU A 202 0.41 5.16 0.40
C GLU A 202 -0.92 4.99 -0.34
N PHE A 203 -1.45 3.77 -0.36
CA PHE A 203 -2.77 3.49 -0.92
C PHE A 203 -3.88 3.96 0.00
N GLY A 204 -4.95 4.54 -0.57
CA GLY A 204 -6.09 5.04 0.21
C GLY A 204 -5.83 6.38 0.90
N ALA A 205 -4.69 7.03 0.64
CA ALA A 205 -4.29 8.27 1.32
C ALA A 205 -5.12 9.52 0.93
N SER A 206 -5.87 9.49 -0.17
CA SER A 206 -6.67 10.62 -0.65
C SER A 206 -8.02 10.18 -1.18
N SER A 207 -9.10 10.50 -0.49
CA SER A 207 -10.46 10.17 -0.95
C SER A 207 -10.95 11.12 -2.05
N HIS A 208 -10.61 12.41 -1.95
CA HIS A 208 -11.08 13.45 -2.88
C HIS A 208 -10.49 13.30 -4.28
N LEU A 209 -9.16 13.22 -4.36
CA LEU A 209 -8.46 13.08 -5.64
C LEU A 209 -8.71 11.69 -6.24
N ALA A 210 -8.85 10.64 -5.39
CA ALA A 210 -9.24 9.32 -5.87
C ALA A 210 -10.66 9.33 -6.49
N ALA A 211 -11.63 10.04 -5.93
CA ALA A 211 -12.97 10.11 -6.52
C ALA A 211 -12.96 10.68 -7.94
N ILE A 212 -12.22 11.77 -8.15
CA ILE A 212 -12.08 12.38 -9.47
C ILE A 212 -11.34 11.44 -10.45
N LEU A 213 -10.25 10.83 -10.01
CA LEU A 213 -9.48 9.90 -10.83
C LEU A 213 -10.27 8.63 -11.18
N LEU A 214 -11.03 8.06 -10.24
CA LEU A 214 -11.89 6.91 -10.48
C LEU A 214 -13.03 7.25 -11.44
N ALA A 215 -13.58 8.48 -11.37
CA ALA A 215 -14.56 8.96 -12.33
C ALA A 215 -13.97 9.02 -13.75
N ALA A 216 -12.76 9.56 -13.89
CA ALA A 216 -12.02 9.59 -15.16
C ALA A 216 -11.76 8.17 -15.70
N MET A 217 -11.26 7.26 -14.84
CA MET A 217 -11.01 5.85 -15.19
C MET A 217 -12.26 5.11 -15.65
N SER A 218 -13.44 5.47 -15.13
CA SER A 218 -14.71 4.84 -15.51
C SER A 218 -15.10 5.12 -16.97
N VAL A 219 -14.55 6.19 -17.57
CA VAL A 219 -14.75 6.56 -18.98
C VAL A 219 -13.55 6.16 -19.83
N ASN A 220 -12.33 6.42 -19.34
CA ASN A 220 -11.09 6.02 -19.99
C ASN A 220 -10.14 5.29 -19.01
N PRO A 221 -10.11 3.94 -19.03
CA PRO A 221 -9.25 3.14 -18.14
C PRO A 221 -7.75 3.42 -18.28
N GLY A 222 -7.31 4.03 -19.39
CA GLY A 222 -5.93 4.44 -19.59
C GLY A 222 -5.49 5.63 -18.73
N THR A 223 -6.43 6.48 -18.32
CA THR A 223 -6.14 7.65 -17.48
C THR A 223 -6.05 7.22 -16.02
N ARG A 224 -4.83 6.99 -15.54
CA ARG A 224 -4.59 6.39 -14.21
C ARG A 224 -3.91 7.31 -13.22
N SER A 225 -3.52 8.53 -13.63
CA SER A 225 -2.87 9.49 -12.76
C SER A 225 -3.57 10.85 -12.79
N CYS A 226 -3.60 11.52 -11.65
CA CYS A 226 -4.16 12.86 -11.52
C CYS A 226 -3.39 13.67 -10.47
N ILE A 227 -3.20 14.97 -10.71
CA ILE A 227 -2.64 15.92 -9.75
C ILE A 227 -3.54 17.14 -9.65
N ASN A 228 -3.69 17.70 -8.46
CA ASN A 228 -4.40 18.97 -8.28
C ASN A 228 -3.40 20.12 -8.12
N VAL A 229 -3.59 21.17 -8.92
CA VAL A 229 -2.83 22.43 -8.85
C VAL A 229 -3.79 23.61 -8.77
N LYS A 230 -3.27 24.78 -8.40
CA LYS A 230 -4.04 26.01 -8.36
C LYS A 230 -4.60 26.35 -9.74
N TYR A 231 -5.77 27.00 -9.78
CA TYR A 231 -6.28 27.65 -10.98
C TYR A 231 -6.29 29.17 -10.80
N ASP A 232 -5.70 29.89 -11.75
CA ASP A 232 -5.80 31.35 -11.88
C ASP A 232 -5.67 31.77 -13.35
N VAL A 233 -5.68 33.07 -13.63
CA VAL A 233 -5.59 33.62 -15.00
C VAL A 233 -4.30 33.21 -15.71
N ARG A 234 -3.17 33.10 -14.98
CA ARG A 234 -1.88 32.69 -15.58
C ARG A 234 -1.91 31.22 -15.98
N VAL A 235 -2.47 30.36 -15.11
CA VAL A 235 -2.69 28.94 -15.42
C VAL A 235 -3.66 28.77 -16.59
N ALA A 236 -4.75 29.55 -16.63
CA ALA A 236 -5.70 29.51 -17.73
C ALA A 236 -5.03 29.85 -19.08
N ASN A 237 -4.22 30.91 -19.13
CA ASN A 237 -3.47 31.28 -20.33
C ASN A 237 -2.45 30.20 -20.75
N ALA A 238 -1.78 29.56 -19.79
CA ALA A 238 -0.84 28.48 -20.07
C ALA A 238 -1.54 27.24 -20.65
N ILE A 239 -2.74 26.90 -20.16
CA ILE A 239 -3.59 25.81 -20.70
C ILE A 239 -3.92 26.06 -22.18
N GLU A 240 -4.32 27.30 -22.53
CA GLU A 240 -4.61 27.67 -23.92
C GLU A 240 -3.38 27.57 -24.82
N GLN A 241 -2.23 28.11 -24.38
CA GLN A 241 -0.99 28.10 -25.16
C GLN A 241 -0.49 26.68 -25.46
N LEU A 242 -0.71 25.73 -24.54
CA LEU A 242 -0.36 24.32 -24.73
C LEU A 242 -1.40 23.53 -25.52
N ASN A 243 -2.54 24.14 -25.88
CA ASN A 243 -3.68 23.48 -26.50
C ASN A 243 -4.18 22.25 -25.70
N PHE A 244 -4.13 22.34 -24.37
CA PHE A 244 -4.62 21.26 -23.52
C PHE A 244 -6.15 21.18 -23.61
N SER A 245 -6.65 19.97 -23.82
CA SER A 245 -8.09 19.74 -23.75
C SER A 245 -8.59 20.00 -22.33
N LYS A 246 -9.71 20.71 -22.19
CA LYS A 246 -10.22 21.16 -20.89
C LYS A 246 -11.71 20.91 -20.73
N ALA A 247 -12.13 20.65 -19.49
CA ALA A 247 -13.52 20.63 -19.07
C ALA A 247 -13.72 21.44 -17.80
N GLU A 248 -14.93 21.91 -17.55
CA GLU A 248 -15.29 22.56 -16.30
C GLU A 248 -16.08 21.61 -15.40
N LEU A 249 -15.73 21.58 -14.11
CA LEU A 249 -16.43 20.83 -13.09
C LEU A 249 -17.39 21.76 -12.37
N GLU A 250 -18.66 21.70 -12.74
CA GLU A 250 -19.74 22.44 -12.08
C GLU A 250 -20.31 21.63 -10.90
N VAL A 251 -19.81 21.90 -9.70
CA VAL A 251 -20.31 21.32 -8.43
C VAL A 251 -20.73 22.42 -7.46
N SER A 252 -21.78 22.17 -6.68
CA SER A 252 -22.17 23.02 -5.55
C SER A 252 -21.25 22.83 -4.34
N SER A 253 -21.32 23.72 -3.34
CA SER A 253 -20.52 23.59 -2.10
C SER A 253 -20.88 22.35 -1.26
N ALA A 254 -22.12 21.86 -1.36
CA ALA A 254 -22.52 20.63 -0.70
C ALA A 254 -21.94 19.40 -1.43
N GLU A 255 -22.03 19.38 -2.77
CA GLU A 255 -21.55 18.27 -3.58
C GLU A 255 -20.02 18.11 -3.54
N ILE A 256 -19.26 19.20 -3.45
CA ILE A 256 -17.79 19.09 -3.34
C ILE A 256 -17.37 18.42 -2.04
N SER A 257 -18.13 18.60 -0.95
CA SER A 257 -17.81 17.98 0.34
C SER A 257 -18.22 16.50 0.40
N ASP A 258 -19.14 16.08 -0.48
CA ASP A 258 -19.62 14.71 -0.60
C ASP A 258 -18.87 13.97 -1.72
N ILE A 259 -18.04 13.00 -1.32
CA ILE A 259 -17.21 12.19 -2.22
C ILE A 259 -18.06 11.48 -3.30
N SER A 260 -19.26 11.01 -2.93
CA SER A 260 -20.17 10.30 -3.85
C SER A 260 -20.75 11.26 -4.89
N ALA A 261 -21.19 12.44 -4.44
CA ALA A 261 -21.70 13.48 -5.32
C ALA A 261 -20.61 14.00 -6.28
N LEU A 262 -19.40 14.24 -5.76
CA LEU A 262 -18.24 14.65 -6.56
C LEU A 262 -17.90 13.61 -7.64
N TYR A 263 -17.82 12.32 -7.26
CA TYR A 263 -17.59 11.24 -8.22
C TYR A 263 -18.66 11.23 -9.32
N LYS A 264 -19.94 11.32 -8.93
CA LYS A 264 -21.06 11.30 -9.87
C LYS A 264 -20.97 12.47 -10.85
N ARG A 265 -20.76 13.69 -10.37
CA ARG A 265 -20.65 14.87 -11.23
C ARG A 265 -19.45 14.77 -12.18
N ALA A 266 -18.27 14.44 -11.67
CA ALA A 266 -17.08 14.28 -12.51
C ALA A 266 -17.31 13.22 -13.61
N LYS A 267 -17.96 12.11 -13.26
CA LYS A 267 -18.31 11.05 -14.21
C LYS A 267 -19.31 11.53 -15.27
N GLU A 268 -20.33 12.29 -14.88
CA GLU A 268 -21.28 12.91 -15.82
C GLU A 268 -20.55 13.80 -16.83
N THR A 269 -19.64 14.67 -16.35
CA THR A 269 -18.81 15.54 -17.20
C THR A 269 -17.96 14.74 -18.19
N PHE A 270 -17.21 13.73 -17.73
CA PHE A 270 -16.39 12.91 -18.63
C PHE A 270 -17.24 12.09 -19.61
N SER A 271 -18.40 11.59 -19.17
CA SER A 271 -19.30 10.80 -20.02
C SER A 271 -19.92 11.66 -21.13
N ALA A 272 -20.28 12.91 -20.83
CA ALA A 272 -20.78 13.85 -21.82
C ALA A 272 -19.73 14.19 -22.89
N LEU A 273 -18.46 14.24 -22.51
CA LEU A 273 -17.32 14.44 -23.42
C LEU A 273 -16.92 13.17 -24.18
N GLN A 274 -17.39 11.99 -23.73
CA GLN A 274 -16.96 10.66 -24.21
C GLN A 274 -15.44 10.43 -24.14
N THR A 275 -14.73 11.25 -23.36
CA THR A 275 -13.29 11.20 -23.18
C THR A 275 -12.90 11.88 -21.88
N VAL A 276 -11.64 11.71 -21.47
CA VAL A 276 -11.06 12.46 -20.35
C VAL A 276 -10.15 13.54 -20.92
N PRO A 277 -10.39 14.84 -20.62
CA PRO A 277 -9.53 15.93 -21.06
C PRO A 277 -8.17 15.89 -20.34
N ASP A 278 -7.20 16.65 -20.84
CA ASP A 278 -5.91 16.86 -20.17
C ASP A 278 -6.10 17.55 -18.81
N VAL A 279 -7.06 18.47 -18.74
CA VAL A 279 -7.39 19.20 -17.50
C VAL A 279 -8.89 19.28 -17.23
N MET A 280 -9.26 19.25 -15.96
CA MET A 280 -10.60 19.59 -15.49
C MET A 280 -10.50 20.71 -14.47
N ILE A 281 -11.29 21.77 -14.65
CA ILE A 281 -11.19 23.00 -13.89
C ILE A 281 -12.40 23.10 -12.95
N ASP A 282 -12.14 23.18 -11.65
CA ASP A 282 -13.09 23.69 -10.68
C ASP A 282 -12.80 25.17 -10.46
N LYS A 283 -13.72 26.05 -10.89
CA LYS A 283 -13.58 27.51 -10.73
C LYS A 283 -13.66 27.98 -9.27
N GLY A 284 -13.91 27.09 -8.32
CA GLY A 284 -14.11 27.43 -6.91
C GLY A 284 -15.45 28.12 -6.67
N ARG A 285 -15.65 28.60 -5.45
CA ARG A 285 -16.79 29.44 -5.03
C ARG A 285 -16.46 30.07 -3.69
N ILE A 286 -17.39 30.83 -3.08
CA ILE A 286 -17.15 31.46 -1.78
C ILE A 286 -16.73 30.39 -0.76
N GLY A 287 -15.51 30.54 -0.21
CA GLY A 287 -14.92 29.62 0.76
C GLY A 287 -14.24 28.37 0.18
N ILE A 288 -14.24 28.17 -1.14
CA ILE A 288 -13.61 27.03 -1.82
C ILE A 288 -12.69 27.55 -2.93
N GLU A 289 -11.41 27.20 -2.83
CA GLU A 289 -10.37 27.59 -3.78
C GLU A 289 -10.59 26.96 -5.17
N SER A 290 -10.22 27.70 -6.22
CA SER A 290 -10.24 27.21 -7.60
C SER A 290 -9.08 26.24 -7.87
N ILE A 291 -9.37 25.11 -8.48
CA ILE A 291 -8.42 24.00 -8.68
C ILE A 291 -8.43 23.53 -10.13
N THR A 292 -7.25 23.22 -10.65
CA THR A 292 -7.07 22.49 -11.90
C THR A 292 -6.64 21.06 -11.58
N TYR A 293 -7.40 20.08 -12.03
CA TYR A 293 -7.02 18.67 -12.03
C TYR A 293 -6.35 18.35 -13.36
N VAL A 294 -5.11 17.89 -13.35
CA VAL A 294 -4.37 17.50 -14.56
C VAL A 294 -4.29 15.98 -14.63
N PHE A 295 -4.61 15.41 -15.78
CA PHE A 295 -4.73 13.97 -16.00
C PHE A 295 -3.67 13.40 -16.94
N GLY A 296 -3.39 12.11 -16.76
CA GLY A 296 -2.47 11.36 -17.61
C GLY A 296 -2.45 9.87 -17.29
N SER A 297 -1.68 9.12 -18.05
CA SER A 297 -1.58 7.66 -17.93
C SER A 297 -0.60 7.23 -16.84
N THR A 298 0.38 8.09 -16.51
CA THR A 298 1.41 7.85 -15.49
C THR A 298 1.65 9.08 -14.62
N PRO A 299 2.21 8.92 -13.40
CA PRO A 299 2.57 10.04 -12.54
C PRO A 299 3.59 10.97 -13.18
N MET A 300 4.58 10.39 -13.88
CA MET A 300 5.62 11.15 -14.56
C MET A 300 5.04 12.03 -15.68
N GLU A 301 4.15 11.48 -16.51
CA GLU A 301 3.47 12.24 -17.57
C GLU A 301 2.69 13.43 -16.98
N VAL A 302 1.95 13.20 -15.91
CA VAL A 302 1.17 14.23 -15.23
C VAL A 302 2.06 15.33 -14.66
N VAL A 303 3.16 14.96 -14.00
CA VAL A 303 4.15 15.93 -13.49
C VAL A 303 4.79 16.71 -14.63
N GLU A 304 5.12 16.07 -15.75
CA GLU A 304 5.67 16.76 -16.93
C GLU A 304 4.70 17.77 -17.54
N LYS A 305 3.41 17.43 -17.65
CA LYS A 305 2.37 18.37 -18.08
C LYS A 305 2.30 19.57 -17.15
N VAL A 306 2.34 19.34 -15.84
CA VAL A 306 2.31 20.40 -14.82
C VAL A 306 3.55 21.29 -14.85
N LEU A 307 4.75 20.73 -15.05
CA LEU A 307 5.97 21.52 -15.16
C LEU A 307 5.94 22.40 -16.42
N LYS A 308 5.43 21.91 -17.55
CA LYS A 308 5.20 22.74 -18.75
C LYS A 308 4.21 23.88 -18.49
N LEU A 309 3.13 23.62 -17.75
CA LEU A 309 2.19 24.65 -17.31
C LEU A 309 2.88 25.70 -16.43
N THR A 310 3.74 25.25 -15.52
CA THR A 310 4.52 26.11 -14.61
C THR A 310 5.45 27.04 -15.40
N GLU A 311 6.22 26.50 -16.35
CA GLU A 311 7.17 27.27 -17.16
C GLU A 311 6.50 28.40 -17.95
N LEU A 312 5.26 28.20 -18.42
CA LEU A 312 4.51 29.24 -19.12
C LEU A 312 3.82 30.21 -18.16
N ALA A 313 3.26 29.72 -17.05
CA ALA A 313 2.55 30.54 -16.08
C ALA A 313 3.48 31.52 -15.34
N VAL A 314 4.77 31.18 -15.17
CA VAL A 314 5.77 32.02 -14.49
C VAL A 314 6.37 33.09 -15.42
N LYS A 315 6.32 32.89 -16.74
CA LYS A 315 6.85 33.85 -17.74
C LYS A 315 5.94 35.07 -17.98
N VAL A 316 4.72 35.06 -17.42
CA VAL A 316 3.68 36.09 -17.59
C VAL A 316 3.50 36.89 -16.30
#